data_AF-A0A7M1KNN4-F1
#
_entry.id   AF-A0A7M1KNN4-F1
#
_cell.length_a   1.000
_cell.length_b   1.000
_cell.length_c   1.000
_cell.angle_alpha   90.00
_cell.angle_beta   90.00
_cell.angle_gamma   90.00
#
_symmetry.space_group_name_H-M   'P 1'
#
loop_
_entity.id
_entity.type
_entity.pdbx_description
1 polymer ?
#
loop_
_entity_poly.entity_id
_entity_poly.type
_entity_poly.pdbx_seq_one_letter_code
_entity_poly.pdbx_strand_id
1 'polypeptide(L)'
;MVKIYSILGQGSASVKKLETLEIMKLASVWVVWSFLAVGIIGWSLFVVLQAFDAAKDAAAWVQAVGSIIAVGVAAYLPIWHSRVKSKNRQDDLAKILRVISDDVLDLMWALTDVFHNPEEELVKMMRYHNSHQGRSWSAVSDQLAQIPVAELSPAIARDLSYLRDCASFGVYAASLLPDWLEKKQAQLEVVNTLRDKRNLVREIRTRLPVPEGVVSHEFPPSEMAGRISEMRRPVYAPLLIGEGQIYRRYVWRHELSGVPDFAIVHGVYPLGENFGPCIIDNTVSWNSHYEADEYVRLMCVQLHTEHVKAMELQMMQGRFSASIAVETSNDLIVFGELV
;
A
#
# COMPACT_ATOMS: atom_id res chain seq x y z
N MET A 1 1.60 -32.24 -18.58
CA MET A 1 1.38 -31.74 -17.21
C MET A 1 0.07 -30.92 -17.12
N VAL A 2 -1.08 -31.45 -17.58
CA VAL A 2 -2.33 -30.65 -17.78
C VAL A 2 -3.61 -31.43 -17.38
N LYS A 3 -3.57 -32.30 -16.36
CA LYS A 3 -4.76 -33.13 -16.02
C LYS A 3 -5.13 -33.26 -14.54
N ILE A 4 -4.64 -32.37 -13.68
CA ILE A 4 -4.90 -32.43 -12.22
C ILE A 4 -5.93 -31.37 -11.74
N TYR A 5 -6.23 -30.33 -12.53
CA TYR A 5 -7.10 -29.24 -12.06
C TYR A 5 -8.63 -29.49 -12.11
N SER A 6 -9.13 -30.57 -12.72
CA SER A 6 -10.59 -30.78 -12.84
C SER A 6 -11.25 -31.52 -11.66
N ILE A 7 -10.48 -32.02 -10.68
CA ILE A 7 -11.02 -32.86 -9.60
C ILE A 7 -11.30 -32.05 -8.31
N LEU A 8 -10.72 -30.85 -8.15
CA LEU A 8 -10.92 -30.03 -6.95
C LEU A 8 -12.15 -29.10 -7.02
N GLY A 9 -12.79 -28.94 -8.18
CA GLY A 9 -13.97 -28.07 -8.36
C GLY A 9 -15.32 -28.67 -7.95
N GLN A 10 -15.42 -30.00 -7.77
CA GLN A 10 -16.70 -30.65 -7.47
C GLN A 10 -17.04 -30.75 -5.97
N GLY A 11 -16.08 -30.49 -5.07
CA GLY A 11 -16.32 -30.58 -3.61
C GLY A 11 -17.12 -29.40 -3.03
N SER A 12 -16.97 -28.20 -3.58
CA SER A 12 -17.59 -26.98 -3.02
C SER A 12 -19.12 -26.94 -3.17
N ALA A 13 -19.65 -27.51 -4.25
CA ALA A 13 -21.10 -27.50 -4.51
C ALA A 13 -21.89 -28.42 -3.55
N SER A 14 -21.28 -29.49 -3.03
CA SER A 14 -21.93 -30.40 -2.08
C SER A 14 -22.04 -29.79 -0.68
N VAL A 15 -21.01 -29.05 -0.24
CA VAL A 15 -20.99 -28.40 1.08
C VAL A 15 -22.06 -27.31 1.18
N LYS A 16 -22.21 -26.45 0.16
CA LYS A 16 -23.27 -25.42 0.15
C LYS A 16 -24.70 -25.99 0.21
N LYS A 17 -24.91 -27.21 -0.33
CA LYS A 17 -26.22 -27.89 -0.27
C LYS A 17 -26.55 -28.42 1.14
N LEU A 18 -25.56 -28.80 1.94
CA LEU A 18 -25.78 -29.27 3.31
C LEU A 18 -26.10 -28.10 4.24
N GLU A 19 -25.37 -26.99 4.13
CA GLU A 19 -25.59 -25.77 4.94
C GLU A 19 -27.00 -25.19 4.73
N THR A 20 -27.47 -25.15 3.47
CA THR A 20 -28.81 -24.65 3.15
C THR A 20 -29.93 -25.53 3.74
N LEU A 21 -29.72 -26.84 3.84
CA LEU A 21 -30.71 -27.77 4.40
C LEU A 21 -30.86 -27.60 5.92
N GLU A 22 -29.76 -27.30 6.63
CA GLU A 22 -29.80 -27.04 8.08
C GLU A 22 -30.49 -25.72 8.41
N ILE A 23 -30.21 -24.66 7.63
CA ILE A 23 -30.87 -23.36 7.81
C ILE A 23 -32.39 -23.48 7.61
N MET A 24 -32.84 -24.27 6.62
CA MET A 24 -34.28 -24.50 6.39
C MET A 24 -34.95 -25.24 7.54
N LYS A 25 -34.29 -26.23 8.16
CA LYS A 25 -34.82 -26.95 9.33
C LYS A 25 -34.93 -26.05 10.56
N LEU A 26 -33.93 -25.21 10.78
CA LEU A 26 -33.96 -24.27 11.90
C LEU A 26 -35.09 -23.25 11.70
N ALA A 27 -35.25 -22.72 10.48
CA ALA A 27 -36.31 -21.78 10.14
C ALA A 27 -37.71 -22.39 10.34
N SER A 28 -37.94 -23.64 9.95
CA SER A 28 -39.25 -24.29 10.12
C SER A 28 -39.61 -24.47 11.60
N VAL A 29 -38.64 -24.82 12.45
CA VAL A 29 -38.83 -24.92 13.90
C VAL A 29 -39.21 -23.56 14.49
N TRP A 30 -38.51 -22.49 14.12
CA TRP A 30 -38.84 -21.12 14.56
C TRP A 30 -40.24 -20.69 14.15
N VAL A 31 -40.67 -21.03 12.93
CA VAL A 31 -42.02 -20.73 12.44
C VAL A 31 -43.07 -21.47 13.28
N VAL A 32 -42.87 -22.77 13.55
CA VAL A 32 -43.80 -23.56 14.38
C VAL A 32 -43.90 -22.98 15.79
N TRP A 33 -42.77 -22.65 16.43
CA TRP A 33 -42.79 -22.01 17.76
C TRP A 33 -43.46 -20.64 17.75
N SER A 34 -43.30 -19.87 16.67
CA SER A 34 -43.98 -18.57 16.53
C SER A 34 -45.49 -18.73 16.43
N PHE A 35 -45.99 -19.69 15.62
CA PHE A 35 -47.43 -19.98 15.54
C PHE A 35 -47.98 -20.48 16.88
N LEU A 36 -47.24 -21.34 17.58
CA LEU A 36 -47.64 -21.88 18.87
C LEU A 36 -47.68 -20.76 19.94
N ALA A 37 -46.69 -19.88 19.96
CA ALA A 37 -46.67 -18.71 20.84
C ALA A 37 -47.82 -17.75 20.55
N VAL A 38 -48.08 -17.43 19.27
CA VAL A 38 -49.21 -16.58 18.87
C VAL A 38 -50.55 -17.24 19.26
N GLY A 39 -50.66 -18.55 19.10
CA GLY A 39 -51.85 -19.32 19.53
C GLY A 39 -52.07 -19.26 21.04
N ILE A 40 -51.02 -19.45 21.84
CA ILE A 40 -51.09 -19.34 23.31
C ILE A 40 -51.46 -17.92 23.72
N ILE A 41 -50.80 -16.89 23.17
CA ILE A 41 -51.08 -15.50 23.48
C ILE A 41 -52.52 -15.14 23.09
N GLY A 42 -52.97 -15.56 21.90
CA GLY A 42 -54.34 -15.35 21.45
C GLY A 42 -55.38 -16.03 22.35
N TRP A 43 -55.11 -17.26 22.76
CA TRP A 43 -55.99 -18.00 23.68
C TRP A 43 -56.03 -17.37 25.07
N SER A 44 -54.88 -17.03 25.65
CA SER A 44 -54.79 -16.35 26.94
C SER A 44 -55.51 -15.00 26.93
N LEU A 45 -55.36 -14.22 25.86
CA LEU A 45 -56.08 -12.96 25.68
C LEU A 45 -57.59 -13.18 25.62
N PHE A 46 -58.04 -14.21 24.90
CA PHE A 46 -59.46 -14.56 24.80
C PHE A 46 -60.07 -14.91 26.17
N VAL A 47 -59.38 -15.73 26.97
CA VAL A 47 -59.82 -16.10 28.34
C VAL A 47 -59.93 -14.87 29.24
N VAL A 48 -58.97 -13.95 29.18
CA VAL A 48 -59.01 -12.70 29.96
C VAL A 48 -60.17 -11.82 29.51
N LEU A 49 -60.39 -11.64 28.20
CA LEU A 49 -61.49 -10.82 27.68
C LEU A 49 -62.87 -11.37 28.07
N GLN A 50 -63.01 -12.69 28.13
CA GLN A 50 -64.25 -13.34 28.58
C GLN A 50 -64.52 -13.10 30.07
N ALA A 51 -63.48 -13.07 30.92
CA ALA A 51 -63.61 -12.82 32.35
C ALA A 51 -64.05 -11.39 32.69
N PHE A 52 -63.80 -10.41 31.80
CA PHE A 52 -64.13 -9.00 32.00
C PHE A 52 -65.39 -8.54 31.22
N ASP A 53 -66.15 -9.45 30.60
CA ASP A 53 -67.28 -9.16 29.69
C ASP A 53 -66.94 -8.19 28.53
N ALA A 54 -65.64 -8.04 28.22
CA ALA A 54 -65.11 -7.17 27.18
C ALA A 54 -65.04 -7.86 25.80
N ALA A 55 -65.62 -9.06 25.69
CA ALA A 55 -65.59 -9.88 24.47
C ALA A 55 -66.21 -9.17 23.24
N LYS A 56 -67.14 -8.24 23.46
CA LYS A 56 -67.78 -7.44 22.39
C LYS A 56 -66.81 -6.47 21.70
N ASP A 57 -65.74 -6.05 22.39
CA ASP A 57 -64.73 -5.12 21.87
C ASP A 57 -63.41 -5.80 21.47
N ALA A 58 -63.34 -7.12 21.58
CA ALA A 58 -62.14 -7.92 21.30
C ALA A 58 -61.59 -7.68 19.88
N ALA A 59 -62.47 -7.61 18.89
CA ALA A 59 -62.10 -7.37 17.49
C ALA A 59 -61.44 -5.99 17.31
N ALA A 60 -61.97 -4.96 17.97
CA ALA A 60 -61.43 -3.60 17.91
C ALA A 60 -60.03 -3.52 18.54
N TRP A 61 -59.81 -4.21 19.67
CA TRP A 61 -58.51 -4.29 20.33
C TRP A 61 -57.46 -5.03 19.48
N VAL A 62 -57.81 -6.17 18.90
CA VAL A 62 -56.90 -6.92 18.02
C VAL A 62 -56.52 -6.09 16.79
N GLN A 63 -57.47 -5.37 16.20
CA GLN A 63 -57.21 -4.46 15.08
C GLN A 63 -56.28 -3.30 15.50
N ALA A 64 -56.49 -2.71 16.67
CA ALA A 64 -55.64 -1.64 17.18
C ALA A 64 -54.19 -2.12 17.39
N VAL A 65 -53.98 -3.25 18.06
CA VAL A 65 -52.64 -3.84 18.27
C VAL A 65 -52.00 -4.24 16.94
N GLY A 66 -52.77 -4.88 16.06
CA GLY A 66 -52.30 -5.26 14.72
C GLY A 66 -51.85 -4.06 13.90
N SER A 67 -52.58 -2.94 13.97
CA SER A 67 -52.21 -1.70 13.28
C SER A 67 -50.91 -1.10 13.82
N ILE A 68 -50.69 -1.10 15.14
CA ILE A 68 -49.46 -0.59 15.75
C ILE A 68 -48.25 -1.45 15.35
N ILE A 69 -48.39 -2.78 15.39
CA ILE A 69 -47.32 -3.70 14.97
C ILE A 69 -47.04 -3.54 13.47
N ALA A 70 -48.09 -3.47 12.64
CA ALA A 70 -47.93 -3.30 11.20
C ALA A 70 -47.18 -2.00 10.86
N VAL A 71 -47.54 -0.89 11.51
CA VAL A 71 -46.84 0.40 11.37
C VAL A 71 -45.39 0.29 11.84
N GLY A 72 -45.14 -0.36 12.99
CA GLY A 72 -43.79 -0.58 13.51
C GLY A 72 -42.92 -1.40 12.57
N VAL A 73 -43.42 -2.52 12.05
CA VAL A 73 -42.72 -3.38 11.09
C VAL A 73 -42.48 -2.65 9.77
N ALA A 74 -43.48 -1.94 9.24
CA ALA A 74 -43.35 -1.16 8.01
C ALA A 74 -42.31 -0.04 8.13
N ALA A 75 -42.17 0.59 9.30
CA ALA A 75 -41.14 1.59 9.56
C ALA A 75 -39.74 0.96 9.76
N TYR A 76 -39.66 -0.21 10.39
CA TYR A 76 -38.40 -0.87 10.72
C TYR A 76 -37.74 -1.58 9.52
N LEU A 77 -38.53 -2.25 8.68
CA LEU A 77 -38.02 -3.03 7.54
C LEU A 77 -37.13 -2.21 6.57
N PRO A 78 -37.51 -0.99 6.14
CA PRO A 78 -36.66 -0.17 5.28
C PRO A 78 -35.32 0.20 5.92
N ILE A 79 -35.30 0.46 7.23
CA ILE A 79 -34.08 0.79 8.00
C ILE A 79 -33.17 -0.43 8.10
N TRP A 80 -33.73 -1.62 8.33
CA TRP A 80 -32.97 -2.86 8.34
C TRP A 80 -32.37 -3.14 6.96
N HIS A 81 -33.19 -3.09 5.90
CA HIS A 81 -32.74 -3.35 4.54
C HIS A 81 -31.67 -2.36 4.09
N SER A 82 -31.77 -1.08 4.45
CA SER A 82 -30.74 -0.08 4.12
C SER A 82 -29.41 -0.36 4.82
N ARG A 83 -29.44 -0.76 6.10
CA ARG A 83 -28.23 -1.16 6.84
C ARG A 83 -27.57 -2.40 6.26
N VAL A 84 -28.35 -3.44 5.93
CA VAL A 84 -27.81 -4.67 5.32
C VAL A 84 -27.24 -4.38 3.93
N LYS A 85 -27.97 -3.62 3.10
CA LYS A 85 -27.49 -3.21 1.78
C LYS A 85 -26.20 -2.40 1.85
N SER A 86 -26.08 -1.50 2.83
CA SER A 86 -24.86 -0.72 3.06
C SER A 86 -23.68 -1.62 3.45
N LYS A 87 -23.89 -2.62 4.32
CA LYS A 87 -22.84 -3.57 4.71
C LYS A 87 -22.37 -4.42 3.53
N ASN A 88 -23.30 -4.96 2.75
CA ASN A 88 -22.96 -5.76 1.58
C ASN A 88 -22.18 -4.91 0.56
N ARG A 89 -22.61 -3.67 0.33
CA ARG A 89 -21.89 -2.74 -0.55
C ARG A 89 -20.49 -2.41 -0.05
N GLN A 90 -20.32 -2.24 1.27
CA GLN A 90 -19.00 -2.05 1.87
C GLN A 90 -18.08 -3.24 1.64
N ASP A 91 -18.60 -4.46 1.82
CA ASP A 91 -17.86 -5.69 1.59
C ASP A 91 -17.48 -5.86 0.12
N ASP A 92 -18.41 -5.59 -0.80
CA ASP A 92 -18.16 -5.62 -2.25
C ASP A 92 -17.09 -4.61 -2.66
N LEU A 93 -17.15 -3.38 -2.12
CA LEU A 93 -16.13 -2.36 -2.37
C LEU A 93 -14.76 -2.75 -1.78
N ALA A 94 -14.73 -3.39 -0.61
CA ALA A 94 -13.49 -3.89 -0.03
C ALA A 94 -12.85 -4.99 -0.90
N LYS A 95 -13.66 -5.88 -1.47
CA LYS A 95 -13.24 -6.90 -2.43
C LYS A 95 -12.72 -6.29 -3.73
N ILE A 96 -13.37 -5.25 -4.26
CA ILE A 96 -12.87 -4.50 -5.43
C ILE A 96 -11.53 -3.83 -5.10
N LEU A 97 -11.42 -3.21 -3.93
CA LEU A 97 -10.19 -2.58 -3.46
C LEU A 97 -9.05 -3.60 -3.34
N ARG A 98 -9.35 -4.84 -2.93
CA ARG A 98 -8.36 -5.94 -2.90
C ARG A 98 -7.79 -6.20 -4.29
N VAL A 99 -8.63 -6.33 -5.31
CA VAL A 99 -8.19 -6.56 -6.69
C VAL A 99 -7.32 -5.40 -7.19
N ILE A 100 -7.74 -4.15 -6.96
CA ILE A 100 -6.94 -2.99 -7.37
C ILE A 100 -5.63 -2.92 -6.59
N SER A 101 -5.61 -3.32 -5.31
CA SER A 101 -4.37 -3.39 -4.53
C SER A 101 -3.38 -4.42 -5.06
N ASP A 102 -3.87 -5.53 -5.65
CA ASP A 102 -3.03 -6.52 -6.32
C ASP A 102 -2.36 -5.89 -7.55
N ASP A 103 -3.10 -5.12 -8.36
CA ASP A 103 -2.58 -4.41 -9.53
C ASP A 103 -1.56 -3.33 -9.16
N VAL A 104 -1.85 -2.51 -8.14
CA VAL A 104 -0.89 -1.52 -7.61
C VAL A 104 0.39 -2.22 -7.13
N LEU A 105 0.25 -3.32 -6.40
CA LEU A 105 1.40 -4.05 -5.86
C LEU A 105 2.26 -4.65 -6.97
N ASP A 106 1.64 -5.22 -8.01
CA ASP A 106 2.36 -5.77 -9.16
C ASP A 106 3.13 -4.67 -9.92
N LEU A 107 2.50 -3.52 -10.17
CA LEU A 107 3.16 -2.36 -10.81
C LEU A 107 4.30 -1.79 -9.95
N MET A 108 4.11 -1.71 -8.62
CA MET A 108 5.15 -1.30 -7.68
C MET A 108 6.34 -2.25 -7.70
N TRP A 109 6.09 -3.55 -7.78
CA TRP A 109 7.16 -4.56 -7.91
C TRP A 109 7.88 -4.45 -9.23
N ALA A 110 7.16 -4.32 -10.34
CA ALA A 110 7.74 -4.13 -11.66
C ALA A 110 8.65 -2.88 -11.71
N LEU A 111 8.22 -1.76 -11.12
CA LEU A 111 9.02 -0.54 -11.06
C LEU A 111 10.21 -0.65 -10.08
N THR A 112 10.03 -1.26 -8.91
CA THR A 112 11.14 -1.41 -7.94
C THR A 112 12.22 -2.40 -8.41
N ASP A 113 11.88 -3.44 -9.19
CA ASP A 113 12.85 -4.39 -9.75
C ASP A 113 13.83 -3.74 -10.73
N VAL A 114 13.42 -2.63 -11.37
CA VAL A 114 14.30 -1.83 -12.24
C VAL A 114 15.57 -1.40 -11.51
N PHE A 115 15.45 -1.04 -10.24
CA PHE A 115 16.54 -0.50 -9.41
C PHE A 115 17.23 -1.55 -8.55
N HIS A 116 16.92 -2.83 -8.76
CA HIS A 116 17.47 -3.90 -7.94
C HIS A 116 18.97 -4.16 -8.23
N ASN A 117 19.36 -4.18 -9.51
CA ASN A 117 20.75 -4.39 -9.93
C ASN A 117 21.35 -3.10 -10.50
N PRO A 118 22.32 -2.46 -9.84
CA PRO A 118 22.92 -1.21 -10.32
C PRO A 118 23.55 -1.30 -11.71
N GLU A 119 24.16 -2.44 -12.08
CA GLU A 119 24.83 -2.59 -13.38
C GLU A 119 23.85 -2.66 -14.56
N GLU A 120 22.66 -3.20 -14.32
CA GLU A 120 21.62 -3.37 -15.35
C GLU A 120 20.56 -2.27 -15.30
N GLU A 121 20.64 -1.36 -14.34
CA GLU A 121 19.59 -0.40 -14.03
C GLU A 121 19.22 0.44 -15.26
N LEU A 122 20.20 0.94 -16.00
CA LEU A 122 19.96 1.72 -17.21
C LEU A 122 19.17 0.94 -18.26
N VAL A 123 19.55 -0.33 -18.48
CA VAL A 123 18.88 -1.22 -19.45
C VAL A 123 17.47 -1.55 -18.98
N LYS A 124 17.28 -1.83 -17.68
CA LYS A 124 15.96 -2.10 -17.10
C LYS A 124 15.06 -0.87 -17.12
N MET A 125 15.57 0.32 -16.82
CA MET A 125 14.84 1.60 -16.90
C MET A 125 14.35 1.82 -18.33
N MET A 126 15.22 1.61 -19.32
CA MET A 126 14.87 1.75 -20.74
C MET A 126 13.79 0.75 -21.15
N ARG A 127 13.92 -0.53 -20.73
CA ARG A 127 12.91 -1.55 -20.98
C ARG A 127 11.57 -1.20 -20.34
N TYR A 128 11.58 -0.76 -19.08
CA TYR A 128 10.38 -0.35 -18.36
C TYR A 128 9.70 0.81 -19.10
N HIS A 129 10.45 1.87 -19.41
CA HIS A 129 9.95 3.04 -20.14
C HIS A 129 9.32 2.66 -21.49
N ASN A 130 10.00 1.82 -22.28
CA ASN A 130 9.54 1.40 -23.61
C ASN A 130 8.34 0.43 -23.56
N SER A 131 8.15 -0.29 -22.45
CA SER A 131 7.05 -1.26 -22.30
C SER A 131 5.66 -0.62 -22.10
N HIS A 132 5.56 0.71 -22.12
CA HIS A 132 4.31 1.47 -21.93
C HIS A 132 3.60 1.23 -20.59
N GLN A 133 4.30 0.69 -19.59
CA GLN A 133 3.73 0.48 -18.24
C GLN A 133 3.26 1.78 -17.57
N GLY A 134 3.71 2.95 -18.03
CA GLY A 134 3.15 4.25 -17.64
C GLY A 134 1.63 4.35 -17.82
N ARG A 135 1.06 3.70 -18.85
CA ARG A 135 -0.41 3.68 -19.09
C ARG A 135 -1.16 2.84 -18.06
N SER A 136 -0.48 1.86 -17.45
CA SER A 136 -1.08 1.03 -16.40
C SER A 136 -1.29 1.84 -15.12
N TRP A 137 -0.37 2.75 -14.79
CA TRP A 137 -0.50 3.61 -13.62
C TRP A 137 -1.68 4.57 -13.69
N SER A 138 -1.93 5.18 -14.86
CA SER A 138 -3.12 6.04 -15.05
C SER A 138 -4.41 5.24 -14.91
N ALA A 139 -4.49 4.04 -15.50
CA ALA A 139 -5.67 3.20 -15.39
C ALA A 139 -6.00 2.83 -13.93
N VAL A 140 -4.99 2.44 -13.15
CA VAL A 140 -5.18 2.11 -11.73
C VAL A 140 -5.54 3.35 -10.90
N SER A 141 -4.94 4.51 -11.20
CA SER A 141 -5.27 5.78 -10.53
C SER A 141 -6.72 6.18 -10.80
N ASP A 142 -7.20 6.04 -12.04
CA ASP A 142 -8.58 6.33 -12.43
C ASP A 142 -9.56 5.38 -11.73
N GLN A 143 -9.25 4.08 -11.66
CA GLN A 143 -10.05 3.09 -10.92
C GLN A 143 -10.15 3.45 -9.44
N LEU A 144 -9.03 3.81 -8.80
CA LEU A 144 -9.02 4.24 -7.40
C LEU A 144 -9.83 5.51 -7.19
N ALA A 145 -9.83 6.46 -8.13
CA ALA A 145 -10.60 7.70 -8.05
C ALA A 145 -12.11 7.47 -8.12
N GLN A 146 -12.56 6.45 -8.84
CA GLN A 146 -13.98 6.10 -9.00
C GLN A 146 -14.63 5.50 -7.74
N ILE A 147 -13.84 5.04 -6.77
CA ILE A 147 -14.38 4.44 -5.54
C ILE A 147 -14.99 5.53 -4.63
N PRO A 148 -16.29 5.46 -4.30
CA PRO A 148 -16.97 6.45 -3.48
C PRO A 148 -16.60 6.31 -2.01
N VAL A 149 -15.82 7.27 -1.48
CA VAL A 149 -15.31 7.23 -0.10
C VAL A 149 -16.44 7.21 0.95
N ALA A 150 -17.56 7.89 0.67
CA ALA A 150 -18.70 8.00 1.59
C ALA A 150 -19.39 6.65 1.88
N GLU A 151 -19.18 5.64 1.05
CA GLU A 151 -19.81 4.33 1.20
C GLU A 151 -18.95 3.34 1.96
N LEU A 152 -17.67 3.66 2.17
CA LEU A 152 -16.70 2.79 2.83
C LEU A 152 -16.80 2.89 4.36
N SER A 153 -16.35 1.83 5.05
CA SER A 153 -16.09 1.94 6.48
C SER A 153 -14.90 2.87 6.74
N PRO A 154 -14.78 3.50 7.92
CA PRO A 154 -13.67 4.41 8.22
C PRO A 154 -12.27 3.77 8.06
N ALA A 155 -12.14 2.47 8.33
CA ALA A 155 -10.89 1.74 8.15
C ALA A 155 -10.56 1.57 6.65
N ILE A 156 -11.53 1.14 5.84
CA ILE A 156 -11.33 0.94 4.39
C ILE A 156 -11.12 2.28 3.68
N ALA A 157 -11.80 3.35 4.11
CA ALA A 157 -11.59 4.69 3.58
C ALA A 157 -10.15 5.18 3.79
N ARG A 158 -9.55 4.87 4.96
CA ARG A 158 -8.14 5.16 5.25
C ARG A 158 -7.21 4.36 4.36
N ASP A 159 -7.46 3.06 4.22
CA ASP A 159 -6.68 2.18 3.35
C ASP A 159 -6.75 2.61 1.87
N LEU A 160 -7.92 3.04 1.39
CA LEU A 160 -8.08 3.64 0.06
C LEU A 160 -7.25 4.91 -0.09
N SER A 161 -7.23 5.78 0.93
CA SER A 161 -6.43 7.02 0.89
C SER A 161 -4.93 6.70 0.77
N TYR A 162 -4.43 5.75 1.55
CA TYR A 162 -3.04 5.31 1.45
C TYR A 162 -2.74 4.64 0.10
N LEU A 163 -3.67 3.83 -0.42
CA LEU A 163 -3.48 3.19 -1.72
C LEU A 163 -3.42 4.21 -2.86
N ARG A 164 -4.26 5.27 -2.81
CA ARG A 164 -4.20 6.41 -3.75
C ARG A 164 -2.87 7.16 -3.66
N ASP A 165 -2.39 7.43 -2.46
CA ASP A 165 -1.09 8.06 -2.23
C ASP A 165 0.06 7.20 -2.78
N CYS A 166 0.06 5.89 -2.51
CA CYS A 166 1.01 4.95 -3.09
C CYS A 166 0.95 4.95 -4.62
N ALA A 167 -0.22 4.78 -5.23
CA ALA A 167 -0.36 4.79 -6.69
C ALA A 167 0.12 6.12 -7.31
N SER A 168 -0.22 7.25 -6.70
CA SER A 168 0.23 8.57 -7.13
C SER A 168 1.76 8.72 -7.04
N PHE A 169 2.38 8.19 -5.99
CA PHE A 169 3.84 8.15 -5.88
C PHE A 169 4.48 7.24 -6.95
N GLY A 170 3.82 6.13 -7.30
CA GLY A 170 4.23 5.27 -8.41
C GLY A 170 4.22 6.01 -9.76
N VAL A 171 3.15 6.77 -10.03
CA VAL A 171 3.06 7.67 -11.21
C VAL A 171 4.21 8.68 -11.21
N TYR A 172 4.44 9.34 -10.07
CA TYR A 172 5.52 10.31 -9.92
C TYR A 172 6.90 9.68 -10.20
N ALA A 173 7.24 8.56 -9.54
CA ALA A 173 8.51 7.89 -9.75
C ALA A 173 8.68 7.42 -11.21
N ALA A 174 7.63 6.90 -11.84
CA ALA A 174 7.66 6.52 -13.25
C ALA A 174 7.87 7.72 -14.18
N SER A 175 7.36 8.90 -13.81
CA SER A 175 7.55 10.14 -14.58
C SER A 175 8.97 10.69 -14.54
N LEU A 176 9.76 10.33 -13.53
CA LEU A 176 11.18 10.72 -13.41
C LEU A 176 12.13 9.85 -14.24
N LEU A 177 11.66 8.69 -14.75
CA LEU A 177 12.50 7.77 -15.52
C LEU A 177 13.18 8.41 -16.75
N PRO A 178 12.52 9.25 -17.57
CA PRO A 178 13.19 9.92 -18.69
C PRO A 178 14.40 10.75 -18.24
N ASP A 179 14.25 11.55 -17.19
CA ASP A 179 15.32 12.38 -16.64
C ASP A 179 16.46 11.51 -16.05
N TRP A 180 16.11 10.40 -15.39
CA TRP A 180 17.10 9.46 -14.85
C TRP A 180 17.84 8.70 -15.96
N LEU A 181 17.18 8.41 -17.08
CA LEU A 181 17.81 7.83 -18.27
C LEU A 181 18.80 8.81 -18.90
N GLU A 182 18.45 10.09 -19.00
CA GLU A 182 19.34 11.15 -19.51
C GLU A 182 20.58 11.31 -18.62
N LYS A 183 20.37 11.40 -17.30
CA LYS A 183 21.44 11.54 -16.30
C LYS A 183 22.19 10.23 -16.02
N LYS A 184 21.68 9.10 -16.50
CA LYS A 184 22.16 7.74 -16.23
C LYS A 184 22.26 7.40 -14.74
N GLN A 185 21.41 8.01 -13.92
CA GLN A 185 21.44 7.87 -12.46
C GLN A 185 20.03 8.07 -11.88
N ALA A 186 19.56 7.11 -11.10
CA ALA A 186 18.32 7.25 -10.33
C ALA A 186 18.53 7.98 -9.01
N GLN A 187 17.48 8.66 -8.55
CA GLN A 187 17.43 9.28 -7.23
C GLN A 187 17.08 8.22 -6.17
N LEU A 188 18.07 7.82 -5.37
CA LEU A 188 17.93 6.70 -4.43
C LEU A 188 16.90 6.95 -3.32
N GLU A 189 16.67 8.20 -2.94
CA GLU A 189 15.63 8.59 -1.99
C GLU A 189 14.22 8.26 -2.50
N VAL A 190 13.98 8.49 -3.80
CA VAL A 190 12.71 8.17 -4.46
C VAL A 190 12.54 6.65 -4.55
N VAL A 191 13.61 5.94 -4.91
CA VAL A 191 13.61 4.47 -4.98
C VAL A 191 13.34 3.85 -3.60
N ASN A 192 13.91 4.41 -2.53
CA ASN A 192 13.65 3.93 -1.17
C ASN A 192 12.20 4.16 -0.76
N THR A 193 11.70 5.39 -0.96
CA THR A 193 10.30 5.73 -0.69
C THR A 193 9.34 4.85 -1.49
N LEU A 194 9.68 4.51 -2.73
CA LEU A 194 8.89 3.61 -3.56
C LEU A 194 8.78 2.20 -2.93
N ARG A 195 9.86 1.68 -2.36
CA ARG A 195 9.87 0.38 -1.65
C ARG A 195 9.03 0.43 -0.37
N ASP A 196 9.09 1.55 0.37
CA ASP A 196 8.27 1.74 1.56
C ASP A 196 6.78 1.79 1.21
N LYS A 197 6.41 2.54 0.16
CA LYS A 197 5.04 2.57 -0.38
C LYS A 197 4.59 1.18 -0.86
N ARG A 198 5.45 0.43 -1.56
CA ARG A 198 5.17 -0.95 -1.97
C ARG A 198 4.87 -1.85 -0.77
N ASN A 199 5.65 -1.76 0.31
CA ASN A 199 5.43 -2.53 1.53
C ASN A 199 4.11 -2.14 2.22
N LEU A 200 3.77 -0.85 2.24
CA LEU A 200 2.47 -0.37 2.72
C LEU A 200 1.31 -0.91 1.90
N VAL A 201 1.43 -0.95 0.56
CA VAL A 201 0.41 -1.57 -0.31
C VAL A 201 0.21 -3.05 0.02
N ARG A 202 1.31 -3.79 0.27
CA ARG A 202 1.21 -5.18 0.72
C ARG A 202 0.45 -5.31 2.03
N GLU A 203 0.69 -4.43 2.99
CA GLU A 203 -0.01 -4.44 4.29
C GLU A 203 -1.49 -4.10 4.15
N ILE A 204 -1.84 -3.11 3.31
CA ILE A 204 -3.23 -2.80 2.99
C ILE A 204 -3.91 -4.01 2.34
N ARG A 205 -3.25 -4.60 1.34
CA ARG A 205 -3.71 -5.78 0.65
C ARG A 205 -4.09 -6.88 1.65
N THR A 206 -3.21 -7.26 2.59
CA THR A 206 -3.48 -8.35 3.54
C THR A 206 -4.66 -8.11 4.48
N ARG A 207 -5.07 -6.86 4.71
CA ARG A 207 -6.27 -6.51 5.49
C ARG A 207 -7.58 -6.65 4.71
N LEU A 208 -7.52 -6.60 3.38
CA LEU A 208 -8.71 -6.59 2.52
C LEU A 208 -9.21 -8.03 2.26
N PRO A 209 -10.55 -8.23 2.22
CA PRO A 209 -11.14 -9.54 1.98
C PRO A 209 -10.87 -10.01 0.56
N VAL A 210 -10.63 -11.32 0.41
CA VAL A 210 -10.46 -11.95 -0.90
C VAL A 210 -11.83 -12.14 -1.56
N PRO A 211 -12.04 -11.70 -2.82
CA PRO A 211 -13.29 -11.92 -3.54
C PRO A 211 -13.60 -13.41 -3.73
N GLU A 212 -14.88 -13.78 -3.68
CA GLU A 212 -15.30 -15.17 -3.89
C GLU A 212 -14.93 -15.66 -5.31
N GLY A 213 -14.38 -16.86 -5.39
CA GLY A 213 -14.00 -17.48 -6.68
C GLY A 213 -12.68 -16.97 -7.27
N VAL A 214 -12.07 -15.94 -6.70
CA VAL A 214 -10.73 -15.50 -7.07
C VAL A 214 -9.72 -16.35 -6.28
N VAL A 215 -8.91 -17.13 -6.99
CA VAL A 215 -7.74 -17.77 -6.39
C VAL A 215 -6.74 -16.65 -6.11
N SER A 216 -6.81 -16.07 -4.91
CA SER A 216 -5.79 -15.13 -4.47
C SER A 216 -4.50 -15.92 -4.35
N HIS A 217 -3.61 -15.77 -5.33
CA HIS A 217 -2.22 -16.13 -5.13
C HIS A 217 -1.71 -15.37 -3.91
N GLU A 218 -0.95 -16.05 -3.05
CA GLU A 218 -0.37 -15.40 -1.87
C GLU A 218 0.47 -14.18 -2.28
N PHE A 219 1.09 -14.25 -3.46
CA PHE A 219 1.94 -13.22 -4.06
C PHE A 219 1.61 -13.02 -5.55
N PRO A 220 1.53 -11.77 -6.06
CA PRO A 220 1.53 -11.48 -7.49
C PRO A 220 2.79 -12.02 -8.19
N PRO A 221 2.75 -12.30 -9.50
CA PRO A 221 3.90 -12.83 -10.24
C PRO A 221 5.15 -11.95 -10.13
N SER A 222 5.01 -10.63 -10.23
CA SER A 222 6.15 -9.70 -10.12
C SER A 222 6.72 -9.69 -8.70
N GLU A 223 5.88 -9.89 -7.68
CA GLU A 223 6.34 -10.06 -6.30
C GLU A 223 7.17 -11.33 -6.14
N MET A 224 6.73 -12.46 -6.69
CA MET A 224 7.49 -13.72 -6.60
C MET A 224 8.87 -13.58 -7.23
N ALA A 225 8.95 -12.97 -8.43
CA ALA A 225 10.22 -12.73 -9.11
C ALA A 225 11.11 -11.77 -8.32
N GLY A 226 10.58 -10.59 -7.95
CA GLY A 226 11.34 -9.56 -7.25
C GLY A 226 11.79 -9.99 -5.85
N ARG A 227 10.98 -10.77 -5.13
CA ARG A 227 11.33 -11.27 -3.79
C ARG A 227 12.51 -12.23 -3.81
N ILE A 228 12.62 -13.10 -4.83
CA ILE A 228 13.80 -13.97 -4.97
C ILE A 228 15.05 -13.14 -5.17
N SER A 229 14.98 -12.09 -5.99
CA SER A 229 16.06 -11.14 -6.21
C SER A 229 16.45 -10.41 -4.90
N GLU A 230 15.47 -9.85 -4.17
CA GLU A 230 15.70 -9.16 -2.90
C GLU A 230 16.24 -10.08 -1.79
N MET A 231 15.83 -11.35 -1.73
CA MET A 231 16.39 -12.30 -0.77
C MET A 231 17.87 -12.62 -1.05
N ARG A 232 18.27 -12.63 -2.33
CA ARG A 232 19.67 -12.86 -2.72
C ARG A 232 20.53 -11.61 -2.53
N ARG A 233 19.96 -10.44 -2.77
CA ARG A 233 20.64 -9.15 -2.74
C ARG A 233 19.81 -8.19 -1.88
N PRO A 234 19.97 -8.25 -0.55
CA PRO A 234 19.14 -7.50 0.36
C PRO A 234 19.28 -6.00 0.12
N VAL A 235 18.14 -5.32 0.14
CA VAL A 235 18.09 -3.86 0.11
C VAL A 235 18.36 -3.36 1.52
N TYR A 236 19.33 -2.47 1.64
CA TYR A 236 19.69 -1.87 2.91
C TYR A 236 18.98 -0.54 3.13
N ALA A 237 18.52 -0.33 4.36
CA ALA A 237 18.09 0.99 4.80
C ALA A 237 19.26 1.99 4.73
N PRO A 238 18.98 3.27 4.44
CA PRO A 238 20.02 4.30 4.47
C PRO A 238 20.65 4.39 5.86
N LEU A 239 21.97 4.61 5.92
CA LEU A 239 22.63 4.96 7.17
C LEU A 239 22.36 6.42 7.48
N LEU A 240 21.91 6.69 8.69
CA LEU A 240 21.74 8.04 9.20
C LEU A 240 23.05 8.44 9.89
N ILE A 241 23.76 9.42 9.34
CA ILE A 241 25.00 9.96 9.91
C ILE A 241 24.88 11.48 9.94
N GLY A 242 24.70 12.03 11.15
CA GLY A 242 24.29 13.42 11.31
C GLY A 242 22.96 13.67 10.60
N GLU A 243 22.91 14.69 9.74
CA GLU A 243 21.76 15.03 8.89
C GLU A 243 21.76 14.29 7.54
N GLY A 244 22.82 13.54 7.23
CA GLY A 244 22.97 12.84 5.95
C GLY A 244 22.32 11.46 5.94
N GLN A 245 21.70 11.12 4.81
CA GLN A 245 21.23 9.78 4.49
C GLN A 245 22.17 9.12 3.49
N ILE A 246 22.87 8.06 3.91
CA ILE A 246 23.87 7.39 3.08
C ILE A 246 23.31 6.06 2.58
N TYR A 247 23.08 6.01 1.27
CA TYR A 247 22.60 4.83 0.55
C TYR A 247 23.78 3.97 0.11
N ARG A 248 23.62 2.66 0.27
CA ARG A 248 24.62 1.65 -0.09
C ARG A 248 23.98 0.62 -1.00
N ARG A 249 24.60 0.35 -2.13
CA ARG A 249 24.14 -0.64 -3.10
C ARG A 249 25.29 -1.58 -3.44
N TYR A 250 25.10 -2.85 -3.16
CA TYR A 250 26.09 -3.88 -3.41
C TYR A 250 25.91 -4.44 -4.82
N VAL A 251 27.03 -4.74 -5.48
CA VAL A 251 27.05 -5.29 -6.84
C VAL A 251 27.70 -6.67 -6.82
N TRP A 252 27.08 -7.61 -7.55
CA TRP A 252 27.58 -8.96 -7.76
C TRP A 252 27.67 -9.22 -9.26
N ARG A 253 28.89 -9.35 -9.78
CA ARG A 253 29.17 -9.73 -11.17
C ARG A 253 28.73 -11.15 -11.47
N HIS A 254 28.73 -12.01 -10.45
CA HIS A 254 28.26 -13.39 -10.54
C HIS A 254 27.01 -13.62 -9.70
N GLU A 255 25.93 -14.09 -10.32
CA GLU A 255 24.64 -14.32 -9.65
C GLU A 255 24.70 -15.29 -8.46
N LEU A 256 25.66 -16.22 -8.49
CA LEU A 256 25.84 -17.25 -7.46
C LEU A 256 26.86 -16.85 -6.39
N SER A 257 27.51 -15.68 -6.51
CA SER A 257 28.46 -15.25 -5.50
C SER A 257 27.72 -14.84 -4.23
N GLY A 258 28.13 -15.39 -3.09
CA GLY A 258 27.66 -14.97 -1.76
C GLY A 258 28.31 -13.68 -1.27
N VAL A 259 29.29 -13.14 -2.01
CA VAL A 259 30.07 -11.96 -1.64
C VAL A 259 29.99 -10.92 -2.76
N PRO A 260 29.70 -9.66 -2.45
CA PRO A 260 29.68 -8.60 -3.46
C PRO A 260 31.09 -8.28 -3.97
N ASP A 261 31.18 -7.87 -5.23
CA ASP A 261 32.42 -7.45 -5.88
C ASP A 261 32.82 -6.03 -5.48
N PHE A 262 31.83 -5.15 -5.31
CA PHE A 262 32.01 -3.78 -4.85
C PHE A 262 30.70 -3.21 -4.31
N ALA A 263 30.77 -2.06 -3.66
CA ALA A 263 29.62 -1.29 -3.21
C ALA A 263 29.63 0.11 -3.82
N ILE A 264 28.44 0.61 -4.17
CA ILE A 264 28.21 1.98 -4.62
C ILE A 264 27.55 2.74 -3.47
N VAL A 265 28.18 3.83 -3.05
CA VAL A 265 27.74 4.67 -1.94
C VAL A 265 27.33 6.05 -2.45
N HIS A 266 26.20 6.55 -1.96
CA HIS A 266 25.71 7.91 -2.21
C HIS A 266 25.25 8.55 -0.91
N GLY A 267 25.68 9.77 -0.63
CA GLY A 267 25.18 10.57 0.47
C GLY A 267 24.20 11.62 -0.02
N VAL A 268 23.00 11.63 0.55
CA VAL A 268 21.96 12.64 0.31
C VAL A 268 21.81 13.50 1.54
N TYR A 269 21.84 14.82 1.38
CA TYR A 269 21.73 15.78 2.47
C TYR A 269 20.54 16.71 2.24
N PRO A 270 19.82 17.10 3.30
CA PRO A 270 18.69 18.03 3.18
C PRO A 270 19.15 19.44 2.78
N LEU A 271 20.37 19.81 3.16
CA LEU A 271 20.99 21.10 2.87
C LEU A 271 22.39 20.87 2.33
N GLY A 272 22.69 21.42 1.15
CA GLY A 272 23.99 21.33 0.52
C GLY A 272 24.02 20.42 -0.72
N GLU A 273 25.23 20.13 -1.17
CA GLU A 273 25.45 19.22 -2.31
C GLU A 273 25.46 17.77 -1.83
N ASN A 274 24.84 16.88 -2.59
CA ASN A 274 24.95 15.45 -2.36
C ASN A 274 26.35 14.95 -2.75
N PHE A 275 26.82 13.84 -2.18
CA PHE A 275 28.06 13.20 -2.62
C PHE A 275 27.83 11.82 -3.24
N GLY A 276 28.76 11.43 -4.11
CA GLY A 276 28.75 10.16 -4.83
C GLY A 276 28.28 10.29 -6.28
N PRO A 277 28.22 9.17 -7.03
CA PRO A 277 28.54 7.81 -6.60
C PRO A 277 30.01 7.62 -6.19
N CYS A 278 30.26 7.00 -5.04
CA CYS A 278 31.57 6.52 -4.62
C CYS A 278 31.60 4.99 -4.73
N ILE A 279 32.59 4.44 -5.43
CA ILE A 279 32.78 2.99 -5.57
C ILE A 279 33.78 2.53 -4.51
N ILE A 280 33.38 1.54 -3.72
CA ILE A 280 34.24 0.86 -2.75
C ILE A 280 34.46 -0.56 -3.28
N ASP A 281 35.62 -0.78 -3.88
CA ASP A 281 36.00 -2.09 -4.40
C ASP A 281 36.33 -3.06 -3.28
N ASN A 282 36.11 -4.36 -3.53
CA ASN A 282 36.54 -5.43 -2.66
C ASN A 282 38.07 -5.65 -2.74
N THR A 283 38.86 -4.66 -2.31
CA THR A 283 40.33 -4.75 -2.28
C THR A 283 40.84 -5.57 -1.10
N VAL A 284 40.04 -5.67 -0.03
CA VAL A 284 40.41 -6.32 1.24
C VAL A 284 40.01 -7.81 1.25
N SER A 285 39.48 -8.33 0.14
CA SER A 285 39.02 -9.73 0.01
C SER A 285 37.97 -10.10 1.06
N TRP A 286 36.84 -9.38 1.08
CA TRP A 286 35.66 -9.71 1.86
C TRP A 286 35.33 -11.20 1.70
N ASN A 287 35.15 -11.93 2.80
CA ASN A 287 34.85 -13.36 2.79
C ASN A 287 33.35 -13.63 2.91
N SER A 288 32.57 -12.61 3.26
CA SER A 288 31.13 -12.69 3.42
C SER A 288 30.47 -11.36 3.11
N HIS A 289 29.17 -11.40 2.82
CA HIS A 289 28.34 -10.19 2.69
C HIS A 289 28.30 -9.35 3.98
N TYR A 290 28.32 -10.01 5.15
CA TYR A 290 28.34 -9.33 6.45
C TYR A 290 29.63 -8.52 6.65
N GLU A 291 30.78 -9.13 6.34
CA GLU A 291 32.09 -8.45 6.40
C GLU A 291 32.15 -7.26 5.43
N ALA A 292 31.59 -7.43 4.23
CA ALA A 292 31.47 -6.35 3.25
C ALA A 292 30.58 -5.19 3.77
N ASP A 293 29.44 -5.49 4.41
CA ASP A 293 28.58 -4.43 4.98
C ASP A 293 29.26 -3.67 6.10
N GLU A 294 29.87 -4.36 7.07
CA GLU A 294 30.59 -3.72 8.17
C GLU A 294 31.73 -2.82 7.66
N TYR A 295 32.54 -3.30 6.72
CA TYR A 295 33.60 -2.49 6.11
C TYR A 295 33.04 -1.25 5.40
N VAL A 296 32.01 -1.43 4.56
CA VAL A 296 31.38 -0.32 3.82
C VAL A 296 30.75 0.70 4.78
N ARG A 297 30.19 0.28 5.91
CA ARG A 297 29.65 1.19 6.95
C ARG A 297 30.74 2.08 7.53
N LEU A 298 31.91 1.53 7.85
CA LEU A 298 33.05 2.31 8.34
C LEU A 298 33.51 3.33 7.30
N MET A 299 33.62 2.91 6.04
CA MET A 299 33.96 3.80 4.93
C MET A 299 32.91 4.91 4.73
N CYS A 300 31.62 4.62 4.93
CA CYS A 300 30.56 5.64 4.85
C CYS A 300 30.75 6.75 5.89
N VAL A 301 31.15 6.41 7.12
CA VAL A 301 31.45 7.40 8.18
C VAL A 301 32.62 8.30 7.78
N GLN A 302 33.67 7.69 7.20
CA GLN A 302 34.82 8.43 6.70
C GLN A 302 34.42 9.39 5.55
N LEU A 303 33.73 8.88 4.53
CA LEU A 303 33.25 9.67 3.39
C LEU A 303 32.36 10.83 3.83
N HIS A 304 31.46 10.60 4.80
CA HIS A 304 30.65 11.64 5.41
C HIS A 304 31.51 12.73 6.06
N THR A 305 32.47 12.33 6.89
CA THR A 305 33.35 13.27 7.61
C THR A 305 34.18 14.12 6.64
N GLU A 306 34.69 13.51 5.57
CA GLU A 306 35.44 14.22 4.53
C GLU A 306 34.55 15.20 3.76
N HIS A 307 33.34 14.79 3.42
CA HIS A 307 32.38 15.63 2.72
C HIS A 307 31.92 16.84 3.55
N VAL A 308 31.59 16.65 4.82
CA VAL A 308 31.20 17.75 5.73
C VAL A 308 32.34 18.76 5.86
N LYS A 309 33.58 18.29 6.06
CA LYS A 309 34.77 19.18 6.10
C LYS A 309 34.95 19.95 4.80
N ALA A 310 34.74 19.32 3.64
CA ALA A 310 34.83 19.98 2.35
C ALA A 310 33.76 21.07 2.20
N MET A 311 32.51 20.79 2.60
CA MET A 311 31.43 21.78 2.60
C MET A 311 31.73 22.97 3.53
N GLU A 312 32.23 22.73 4.74
CA GLU A 312 32.60 23.79 5.69
C GLU A 312 33.68 24.70 5.11
N LEU A 313 34.70 24.12 4.46
CA LEU A 313 35.75 24.88 3.79
C LEU A 313 35.21 25.73 2.63
N GLN A 314 34.30 25.18 1.82
CA GLN A 314 33.64 25.93 0.75
C GLN A 314 32.79 27.08 1.29
N MET A 315 32.04 26.86 2.38
CA MET A 315 31.26 27.91 3.03
C MET A 315 32.14 29.02 3.59
N MET A 316 33.30 28.67 4.18
CA MET A 316 34.28 29.66 4.63
C MET A 316 34.81 30.48 3.47
N GLN A 317 35.22 29.84 2.37
CA GLN A 317 35.73 30.53 1.17
C GLN A 317 34.68 31.43 0.48
N GLY A 318 33.42 30.97 0.42
CA GLY A 318 32.31 31.75 -0.12
C GLY A 318 32.02 33.01 0.69
N ARG A 319 32.09 32.93 2.02
CA ARG A 319 31.93 34.09 2.91
C ARG A 319 33.05 35.11 2.74
N PHE A 320 34.30 34.67 2.60
CA PHE A 320 35.42 35.58 2.32
C PHE A 320 35.26 36.30 0.99
N SER A 321 34.84 35.58 -0.07
CA SER A 321 34.61 36.17 -1.39
C SER A 321 33.49 37.22 -1.38
N ALA A 322 32.40 36.95 -0.67
CA ALA A 322 31.31 37.91 -0.49
C ALA A 322 31.73 39.15 0.33
N SER A 323 32.54 38.96 1.38
CA SER A 323 33.04 40.08 2.20
C SER A 323 33.94 41.03 1.39
N ILE A 324 34.84 40.50 0.57
CA ILE A 324 35.73 41.30 -0.29
C ILE A 324 34.93 42.08 -1.34
N ALA A 325 33.88 41.47 -1.91
CA ALA A 325 33.01 42.14 -2.87
C ALA A 325 32.21 43.31 -2.24
N VAL A 326 31.78 43.18 -0.98
CA VAL A 326 31.09 44.27 -0.27
C VAL A 326 32.04 45.42 0.07
N GLU A 327 33.27 45.10 0.51
CA GLU A 327 34.28 46.11 0.87
C GLU A 327 34.72 46.92 -0.37
N THR A 328 34.98 46.24 -1.49
CA THR A 328 35.32 46.91 -2.77
C THR A 328 34.16 47.74 -3.35
N SER A 329 32.90 47.34 -3.10
CA SER A 329 31.73 48.12 -3.51
C SER A 329 31.55 49.40 -2.68
N ASN A 330 31.85 49.36 -1.38
CA ASN A 330 31.77 50.55 -0.52
C ASN A 330 32.87 51.56 -0.82
N ASP A 331 34.08 51.11 -1.16
CA ASP A 331 35.16 52.02 -1.56
C ASP A 331 34.86 52.75 -2.88
N LEU A 332 34.14 52.12 -3.80
CA LEU A 332 33.71 52.73 -5.07
C LEU A 332 32.62 53.80 -4.89
N ILE A 333 31.83 53.75 -3.81
CA ILE A 333 30.78 54.75 -3.53
C ILE A 333 31.37 56.02 -2.91
N VAL A 334 32.46 55.94 -2.14
CA VAL A 334 33.08 57.12 -1.51
C VAL A 334 33.82 58.02 -2.52
N PHE A 335 34.24 57.48 -3.67
CA PHE A 335 34.85 58.29 -4.75
C PHE A 335 33.83 58.99 -5.67
N GLY A 336 32.53 58.79 -5.47
CA GLY A 336 31.47 59.38 -6.29
C GLY A 336 30.92 60.74 -5.82
N GLU A 337 31.29 61.24 -4.64
CA GLU A 337 30.74 62.47 -4.04
C GLU A 337 31.69 63.69 -4.06
N LEU A 338 32.77 63.64 -4.85
CA LEU A 338 33.76 64.72 -4.96
C LEU A 338 33.87 65.38 -6.34
N VAL A 339 32.81 65.34 -7.16
CA VAL A 339 32.73 66.09 -8.42
C VAL A 339 31.55 67.05 -8.43
#